data_AF-A0A7W2R5G9-F1
#
_entry.id   AF-A0A7W2R5G9-F1
#
_cell.length_a   1.000
_cell.length_b   1.000
_cell.length_c   1.000
_cell.angle_alpha   90.00
_cell.angle_beta   90.00
_cell.angle_gamma   90.00
#
_symmetry.space_group_name_H-M   'P 1'
#
loop_
_entity.id
_entity.type
_entity.pdbx_description
1 polymer ?
#
loop_
_entity_poly.entity_id
_entity_poly.type
_entity_poly.pdbx_seq_one_letter_code
_entity_poly.pdbx_strand_id
1 'polypeptide(L)'
;DVTVECDAIPTVPTVTATDNCDMTLTVSYSETSNTVVDGVGVIVREWTVTDNGGNTTTDTQTITVIDSKDPILVGVPADVTVECDAIPT
;
A
#
# COMPACT_ATOMS: atom_id res chain seq x y z
N ASP A 1 9.21 -0.27 -8.41
CA ASP A 1 8.12 0.52 -7.78
C ASP A 1 6.77 0.08 -8.33
N VAL A 2 5.74 0.09 -7.48
CA VAL A 2 4.35 -0.22 -7.86
C VAL A 2 3.42 0.82 -7.26
N THR A 3 2.37 1.19 -8.00
CA THR A 3 1.32 2.11 -7.51
C THR A 3 0.01 1.35 -7.41
N VAL A 4 -0.68 1.47 -6.27
CA VAL A 4 -1.92 0.74 -5.96
C VAL A 4 -2.93 1.63 -5.25
N GLU A 5 -4.21 1.25 -5.33
CA GLU A 5 -5.26 1.82 -4.49
C GLU A 5 -5.12 1.31 -3.04
N CYS A 6 -5.75 2.02 -2.09
CA CYS A 6 -5.72 1.68 -0.67
C CYS A 6 -6.29 0.28 -0.34
N ASP A 7 -7.16 -0.26 -1.19
CA ASP A 7 -7.75 -1.61 -1.08
C ASP A 7 -6.97 -2.70 -1.84
N ALA A 8 -5.88 -2.34 -2.52
CA ALA A 8 -5.16 -3.22 -3.44
C ALA A 8 -3.67 -3.40 -3.10
N ILE A 9 -3.29 -3.20 -1.83
CA ILE A 9 -1.90 -3.40 -1.38
C ILE A 9 -1.52 -4.89 -1.51
N PRO A 10 -0.45 -5.23 -2.26
CA PRO A 10 -0.07 -6.62 -2.49
C PRO A 10 0.48 -7.26 -1.21
N THR A 11 0.19 -8.55 -1.02
CA THR A 11 0.79 -9.34 0.07
C THR A 11 2.31 -9.40 -0.08
N VAL A 12 3.01 -9.62 1.03
CA VAL A 12 4.47 -9.79 1.03
C VAL A 12 4.83 -11.07 0.24
N PRO A 13 5.68 -10.97 -0.80
CA PRO A 13 6.13 -12.16 -1.52
C PRO A 13 7.14 -12.97 -0.71
N THR A 14 7.25 -14.26 -1.00
CA THR A 14 8.37 -15.08 -0.50
C THR A 14 9.61 -14.81 -1.33
N VAL A 15 10.65 -14.27 -0.70
CA VAL A 15 11.96 -14.05 -1.33
C VAL A 15 12.94 -15.12 -0.86
N THR A 16 13.68 -15.70 -1.80
CA THR A 16 14.69 -16.73 -1.55
C THR A 16 16.05 -16.27 -2.09
N ALA A 17 17.12 -16.75 -1.47
CA ALA A 17 18.49 -16.50 -1.93
C ALA A 17 19.21 -17.82 -2.22
N THR A 18 20.20 -17.77 -3.12
CA THR A 18 21.09 -18.88 -3.45
C THR A 18 22.52 -18.37 -3.51
N ASP A 19 23.48 -19.19 -3.09
CA ASP A 19 24.90 -18.88 -3.20
C ASP A 19 25.68 -20.13 -3.67
N ASN A 20 26.88 -19.94 -4.23
CA ASN A 20 27.70 -21.04 -4.73
C ASN A 20 28.51 -21.76 -3.63
N CYS A 21 28.67 -21.14 -2.46
CA CYS A 21 29.43 -21.63 -1.32
C CYS A 21 28.54 -21.84 -0.07
N ASP A 22 27.43 -21.11 0.06
CA ASP A 22 26.47 -21.25 1.15
C ASP A 22 25.12 -21.81 0.68
N MET A 23 24.72 -22.95 1.24
CA MET A 23 23.43 -23.60 0.95
C MET A 23 22.36 -23.28 1.99
N THR A 24 22.71 -22.55 3.05
CA THR A 24 21.87 -22.29 4.23
C THR A 24 21.64 -20.78 4.43
N LEU A 25 21.14 -20.13 3.39
CA LEU A 25 20.85 -18.70 3.44
C LEU A 25 19.51 -18.43 4.11
N THR A 26 19.49 -17.42 4.97
CA THR A 26 18.27 -16.88 5.58
C THR A 26 18.06 -15.46 5.11
N VAL A 27 16.91 -15.20 4.48
CA VAL A 27 16.52 -13.86 4.07
C VAL A 27 15.82 -13.17 5.24
N SER A 28 16.38 -12.05 5.68
CA SER A 28 15.75 -11.14 6.62
C SER A 28 14.83 -10.19 5.86
N TYR A 29 13.64 -9.92 6.41
CA TYR A 29 12.65 -9.04 5.81
C TYR A 29 12.27 -7.92 6.80
N SER A 30 12.14 -6.71 6.29
CA SER A 30 11.58 -5.58 7.02
C SER A 30 10.61 -4.78 6.16
N GLU A 31 9.67 -4.08 6.81
CA GLU A 31 8.73 -3.18 6.15
C GLU A 31 8.60 -1.89 6.94
N THR A 32 8.58 -0.77 6.23
CA THR A 32 8.37 0.57 6.78
C THR A 32 7.21 1.23 6.06
N SER A 33 6.21 1.69 6.81
CA SER A 33 5.00 2.35 6.28
C SER A 33 4.74 3.71 6.93
N ASN A 34 5.78 4.36 7.49
CA ASN A 34 5.65 5.58 8.30
C ASN A 34 5.10 6.80 7.54
N THR A 35 5.01 6.71 6.21
CA THR A 35 4.47 7.78 5.36
C THR A 35 3.02 7.55 4.96
N VAL A 36 2.42 6.41 5.35
CA VAL A 36 1.01 6.11 5.09
C VAL A 36 0.14 6.84 6.11
N VAL A 37 -0.62 7.83 5.63
CA VAL A 37 -1.59 8.62 6.39
C VAL A 37 -2.95 8.46 5.73
N ASP A 38 -3.98 8.13 6.51
CA ASP A 38 -5.35 7.89 6.02
C ASP A 38 -5.42 6.88 4.85
N GLY A 39 -4.51 5.90 4.83
CA GLY A 39 -4.44 4.86 3.80
C GLY A 39 -3.71 5.26 2.51
N VAL A 40 -3.11 6.46 2.44
CA VAL A 40 -2.35 6.97 1.29
C VAL A 40 -0.91 7.25 1.71
N GLY A 41 0.07 6.87 0.89
CA GLY A 41 1.48 7.12 1.18
C GLY A 41 2.40 6.07 0.57
N VAL A 42 3.57 5.88 1.17
CA VAL A 42 4.59 4.94 0.66
C VAL A 42 4.89 3.86 1.70
N ILE A 43 4.88 2.62 1.23
CA ILE A 43 5.37 1.44 1.94
C ILE A 43 6.68 1.02 1.29
N VAL A 44 7.71 0.80 2.09
CA VAL A 44 9.02 0.31 1.65
C VAL A 44 9.28 -1.03 2.30
N ARG A 45 9.50 -2.06 1.48
CA ARG A 45 9.92 -3.39 1.92
C ARG A 45 11.39 -3.58 1.60
N GLU A 46 12.12 -4.21 2.49
CA GLU A 46 13.54 -4.51 2.33
C GLU A 46 13.80 -5.98 2.66
N TRP A 47 14.60 -6.63 1.81
CA TRP A 47 15.12 -7.97 2.04
C TRP A 47 16.64 -7.91 2.10
N THR A 48 17.21 -8.50 3.14
CA THR A 48 18.66 -8.59 3.33
C THR A 48 19.07 -10.03 3.59
N VAL A 49 20.13 -10.48 2.92
CA VAL A 49 20.74 -11.80 3.13
C VAL A 49 22.23 -11.63 3.33
N THR A 50 22.80 -12.37 4.28
CA THR A 50 24.24 -12.43 4.53
C THR A 50 24.68 -13.88 4.46
N ASP A 51 25.71 -14.17 3.68
CA ASP A 51 26.32 -15.50 3.59
C ASP A 51 27.33 -15.76 4.72
N ASN A 52 27.80 -17.00 4.85
CA ASN A 52 28.82 -17.37 5.82
C ASN A 52 30.20 -16.70 5.63
N GLY A 53 30.47 -16.15 4.44
CA GLY A 53 31.65 -15.38 4.10
C GLY A 53 31.55 -13.91 4.54
N GLY A 54 30.36 -13.49 4.99
CA GLY A 54 30.04 -12.13 5.39
C GLY A 54 29.63 -11.24 4.22
N ASN A 55 29.46 -11.76 3.00
CA ASN A 55 28.92 -10.98 1.90
C ASN A 55 27.44 -10.74 2.14
N THR A 56 27.00 -9.51 1.91
CA THR A 56 25.61 -9.10 2.14
C THR A 56 25.02 -8.55 0.86
N THR A 57 23.79 -8.92 0.57
CA THR A 57 22.97 -8.35 -0.51
C THR A 57 21.66 -7.84 0.08
N THR A 58 21.25 -6.66 -0.35
CA THR A 58 19.99 -6.02 0.05
C THR A 58 19.21 -5.63 -1.20
N ASP A 59 17.90 -5.85 -1.19
CA ASP A 59 16.99 -5.40 -2.24
C ASP A 59 15.73 -4.78 -1.64
N THR A 60 15.10 -3.87 -2.36
CA THR A 60 13.97 -3.05 -1.87
C THR A 60 12.81 -3.01 -2.83
N GLN A 61 11.59 -2.99 -2.28
CA GLN A 61 10.36 -2.75 -3.03
C GLN A 61 9.65 -1.52 -2.47
N THR A 62 9.45 -0.52 -3.32
CA THR A 62 8.63 0.67 -3.01
C THR A 62 7.21 0.49 -3.56
N ILE A 63 6.22 0.66 -2.69
CA ILE A 63 4.78 0.62 -3.00
C ILE A 63 4.20 2.00 -2.69
N THR A 64 3.68 2.66 -3.71
CA THR A 64 2.95 3.94 -3.59
C THR A 64 1.46 3.64 -3.52
N VAL A 65 0.84 3.97 -2.39
CA VAL A 65 -0.60 3.83 -2.18
C VAL A 65 -1.27 5.18 -2.45
N ILE A 66 -2.24 5.19 -3.35
CA ILE A 66 -3.03 6.37 -3.72
C ILE A 66 -4.52 6.12 -3.45
N ASP A 67 -5.28 7.20 -3.38
CA ASP A 67 -6.74 7.16 -3.49
C ASP A 67 -7.14 7.98 -4.73
N SER A 68 -7.66 7.31 -5.74
CA SER A 68 -8.15 7.95 -6.96
C SER A 68 -9.68 7.92 -7.10
N LYS A 69 -10.40 7.38 -6.12
CA LYS A 69 -11.84 7.15 -6.20
C LYS A 69 -12.59 8.25 -5.48
N ASP A 70 -13.31 9.06 -6.25
CA ASP A 70 -14.19 10.08 -5.67
C ASP A 70 -15.30 9.45 -4.79
N PRO A 71 -15.71 10.11 -3.70
CA PRO A 71 -16.86 9.68 -2.93
C PRO A 71 -18.15 9.85 -3.73
N ILE A 72 -19.05 8.86 -3.63
CA ILE A 72 -20.36 8.90 -4.29
C ILE A 72 -21.43 9.32 -3.29
N LEU A 73 -22.15 10.40 -3.60
CA LEU A 73 -23.35 10.78 -2.85
C LEU A 73 -24.51 9.85 -3.21
N VAL A 74 -25.14 9.25 -2.20
CA VAL A 74 -26.31 8.38 -2.34
C VAL A 74 -27.48 8.98 -1.56
N GLY A 75 -28.67 9.00 -2.17
CA GLY A 75 -29.89 9.50 -1.52
C GLY A 75 -30.05 11.03 -1.51
N VAL A 76 -29.38 11.74 -2.44
CA VAL A 76 -29.61 13.17 -2.64
C VAL A 76 -31.08 13.39 -3.06
N PRO A 77 -31.87 14.16 -2.29
CA PRO A 77 -33.27 14.42 -2.63
C PRO A 77 -33.39 15.14 -3.98
N ALA A 78 -34.45 14.86 -4.73
CA ALA A 78 -34.77 15.64 -5.91
C ALA A 78 -35.20 17.06 -5.51
N ASP A 79 -34.91 18.02 -6.37
CA ASP A 79 -35.45 19.37 -6.23
C ASP A 79 -36.99 19.31 -6.19
N VAL A 80 -37.57 20.09 -5.30
CA VAL A 80 -39.01 20.25 -5.17
C VAL A 80 -39.36 21.72 -5.42
N THR A 81 -40.31 21.95 -6.32
CA THR A 81 -40.93 23.28 -6.48
C THR A 81 -42.21 23.29 -5.65
N VAL A 82 -42.33 24.29 -4.78
CA VAL A 82 -43.52 24.50 -3.95
C VAL A 82 -44.03 25.92 -4.17
N GLU A 83 -45.35 26.07 -4.14
CA GLU A 83 -45.98 27.39 -4.09
C GLU A 83 -45.62 28.10 -2.78
N CYS A 84 -45.60 29.44 -2.80
CA CYS A 84 -45.20 30.25 -1.66
C CYS A 84 -45.96 29.87 -0.36
N ASP A 85 -47.25 29.56 -0.49
CA ASP A 85 -48.13 29.24 0.64
C ASP A 85 -47.94 27.79 1.16
N ALA A 86 -47.19 26.94 0.45
CA ALA A 86 -46.92 25.55 0.83
C ALA A 86 -45.58 25.37 1.58
N ILE A 87 -44.82 26.45 1.80
CA ILE A 87 -43.62 26.42 2.64
C ILE A 87 -44.07 26.37 4.12
N PRO A 88 -43.67 25.35 4.90
CA PRO A 88 -44.01 25.27 6.31
C PRO A 88 -43.44 26.49 7.06
N THR A 89 -44.28 27.15 7.87
CA THR A 89 -43.86 28.24 8.78
C THR A 89 -43.16 27.70 10.02
#